data_AF-A0A1R1INY7-F1
#
_entry.id   AF-A0A1R1INY7-F1
#
_cell.length_a   1.000
_cell.length_b   1.000
_cell.length_c   1.000
_cell.angle_alpha   90.00
_cell.angle_beta   90.00
_cell.angle_gamma   90.00
#
_symmetry.space_group_name_H-M   'P 1'
#
loop_
_entity.id
_entity.type
_entity.pdbx_description
1 polymer ?
#
loop_
_entity_poly.entity_id
_entity_poly.type
_entity_poly.pdbx_seq_one_letter_code
_entity_poly.pdbx_strand_id
1 'polypeptide(L)'
;MSPDVRFALLRANPQAKPLAFPDIGALARHVQRERAGRSIEMVDIEDLRFDGDANMREGVSVYLLDLGGDRDGLIGHCWLDGQGQDALRHALARNQLPAHDAAGRAA
;
A
#
# COMPACT_ATOMS: atom_id res chain seq x y z
N MET A 1 12.72 -14.47 5.37
CA MET A 1 11.84 -14.32 4.19
C MET A 1 12.39 -15.19 3.07
N SER A 2 11.54 -15.78 2.21
CA SER A 2 12.04 -16.42 0.98
C SER A 2 12.75 -15.35 0.15
N PRO A 3 13.91 -15.63 -0.46
CA PRO A 3 14.66 -14.67 -1.28
C PRO A 3 13.89 -14.15 -2.51
N ASP A 4 12.71 -14.71 -2.80
CA ASP A 4 11.89 -14.41 -3.97
C ASP A 4 10.79 -13.37 -3.75
N VAL A 5 10.57 -12.90 -2.52
CA VAL A 5 9.57 -11.85 -2.27
C VAL A 5 10.13 -10.53 -2.79
N ARG A 6 9.47 -9.93 -3.79
CA ARG A 6 9.85 -8.62 -4.38
C ARG A 6 8.85 -7.51 -4.04
N PHE A 7 7.61 -7.89 -3.78
CA PHE A 7 6.54 -6.96 -3.42
C PHE A 7 5.95 -7.38 -2.09
N ALA A 8 6.00 -6.49 -1.10
CA ALA A 8 5.48 -6.79 0.22
C ALA A 8 4.84 -5.56 0.87
N LEU A 9 3.89 -5.79 1.76
CA LEU A 9 3.28 -4.78 2.63
C LEU A 9 3.56 -5.15 4.10
N LEU A 10 4.23 -4.26 4.83
CA LEU A 10 4.31 -4.29 6.28
C LEU A 10 3.21 -3.40 6.83
N ARG A 11 2.33 -3.95 7.67
CA ARG A 11 1.26 -3.17 8.26
C ARG A 11 1.77 -2.36 9.46
N ALA A 12 0.98 -1.36 9.86
CA ALA A 12 1.27 -0.54 11.03
C ALA A 12 1.41 -1.34 12.34
N ASN A 13 0.75 -2.50 12.44
CA ASN A 13 0.92 -3.40 13.57
C ASN A 13 2.25 -4.17 13.43
N PRO A 14 3.23 -3.96 14.33
CA PRO A 14 4.55 -4.59 14.25
C PRO A 14 4.51 -6.12 14.46
N GLN A 15 3.44 -6.65 15.07
CA GLN A 15 3.25 -8.09 15.22
C GLN A 15 2.59 -8.74 14.00
N ALA A 16 2.09 -7.94 13.05
CA ALA A 16 1.49 -8.47 11.85
C ALA A 16 2.58 -9.00 10.91
N LYS A 17 2.43 -10.27 10.50
CA LYS A 17 3.31 -10.86 9.49
C LYS A 17 3.24 -10.04 8.19
N PRO A 18 4.38 -9.70 7.56
CA PRO A 18 4.39 -9.03 6.27
C PRO A 18 3.59 -9.82 5.22
N LEU A 19 2.81 -9.11 4.43
CA LEU A 19 2.05 -9.69 3.32
C LEU A 19 2.92 -9.64 2.07
N ALA A 20 3.24 -10.81 1.50
CA ALA A 20 3.96 -10.91 0.24
C ALA A 20 2.98 -10.97 -0.94
N PHE A 21 3.33 -10.32 -2.03
CA PHE A 21 2.54 -10.27 -3.26
C PHE A 21 3.38 -10.75 -4.45
N PRO A 22 2.75 -11.40 -5.44
CA PRO A 22 3.45 -11.90 -6.62
C PRO A 22 3.93 -10.77 -7.55
N ASP A 23 3.20 -9.65 -7.59
CA ASP A 23 3.49 -8.50 -8.44
C ASP A 23 2.91 -7.20 -7.84
N ILE A 24 3.35 -6.06 -8.40
CA ILE A 24 2.90 -4.73 -7.98
C ILE A 24 1.39 -4.50 -8.20
N GLY A 25 0.77 -5.18 -9.16
CA GLY A 25 -0.67 -5.11 -9.41
C GLY A 25 -1.48 -5.78 -8.30
N ALA A 26 -1.04 -6.95 -7.83
CA ALA A 26 -1.64 -7.64 -6.69
C ALA A 26 -1.54 -6.81 -5.40
N LEU A 27 -0.38 -6.18 -5.15
CA LEU A 27 -0.20 -5.23 -4.06
C LEU A 27 -1.15 -4.02 -4.21
N ALA A 28 -1.20 -3.41 -5.40
CA ALA A 28 -2.06 -2.26 -5.65
C ALA A 28 -3.54 -2.59 -5.43
N ARG A 29 -4.02 -3.77 -5.86
CA ARG A 29 -5.39 -4.22 -5.60
C ARG A 29 -5.68 -4.38 -4.10
N HIS A 30 -4.70 -4.85 -3.33
CA HIS A 30 -4.84 -4.93 -1.88
C HIS A 30 -4.97 -3.53 -1.27
N VAL A 31 -4.08 -2.60 -1.61
CA VAL A 31 -4.15 -1.20 -1.16
C VAL A 31 -5.48 -0.53 -1.57
N GLN A 32 -5.97 -0.81 -2.78
CA GLN A 32 -7.27 -0.32 -3.27
C GLN A 32 -8.45 -0.80 -2.42
N ARG A 33 -8.41 -2.06 -1.97
CA ARG A 33 -9.43 -2.61 -1.06
C ARG A 33 -9.32 -2.00 0.33
N GLU A 34 -8.11 -1.89 0.88
CA GLU A 34 -7.89 -1.31 2.21
C GLU A 34 -8.29 0.15 2.28
N ARG A 35 -8.03 0.94 1.22
CA ARG A 35 -8.45 2.35 1.21
C ARG A 35 -9.95 2.53 1.07
N ALA A 36 -10.69 1.52 0.61
CA ALA A 36 -12.15 1.53 0.54
C ALA A 36 -12.76 2.82 -0.05
N GLY A 37 -12.12 3.37 -1.10
CA GLY A 37 -12.53 4.62 -1.76
C GLY A 37 -12.02 5.92 -1.14
N ARG A 38 -11.31 5.87 -0.01
CA ARG A 38 -10.68 7.03 0.64
C ARG A 38 -9.44 7.50 -0.13
N SER A 39 -9.15 8.80 -0.01
CA SER A 39 -7.91 9.40 -0.48
C SER A 39 -6.70 8.84 0.27
N ILE A 40 -5.58 8.75 -0.43
CA ILE A 40 -4.31 8.28 0.15
C ILE A 40 -3.16 9.21 -0.20
N GLU A 41 -2.20 9.27 0.70
CA GLU A 41 -0.90 9.88 0.46
C GLU A 41 0.17 8.78 0.42
N MET A 42 1.12 8.93 -0.50
CA MET A 42 2.28 8.06 -0.60
C MET A 42 3.53 8.88 -0.29
N VAL A 43 4.48 8.26 0.41
CA VAL A 43 5.75 8.87 0.81
C VAL A 43 6.86 7.85 0.62
N ASP A 44 7.84 8.15 -0.21
CA ASP A 44 9.06 7.34 -0.31
C ASP A 44 9.83 7.35 1.02
N ILE A 45 10.34 6.19 1.41
CA ILE A 45 11.17 5.98 2.61
C ILE A 45 12.41 5.20 2.23
N GLU A 46 13.54 5.53 2.83
CA GLU A 46 14.85 4.93 2.50
C GLU A 46 15.26 3.83 3.51
N ASP A 47 14.57 3.75 4.65
CA ASP A 47 14.94 2.97 5.82
C ASP A 47 13.90 1.91 6.20
N LEU A 48 13.21 1.31 5.21
CA LEU A 48 12.27 0.23 5.47
C LEU A 48 13.00 -1.01 5.97
N ARG A 49 12.63 -1.45 7.19
CA ARG A 49 13.19 -2.64 7.83
C ARG A 49 12.14 -3.74 8.00
N PHE A 50 12.49 -4.94 7.56
CA PHE A 50 11.71 -6.14 7.85
C PHE A 50 12.22 -6.79 9.13
N ASP A 51 11.32 -7.36 9.93
CA ASP A 51 11.72 -8.12 11.11
C ASP A 51 12.58 -9.33 10.70
N GLY A 52 13.75 -9.43 11.31
CA GLY A 52 14.78 -10.41 10.94
C GLY A 52 15.62 -10.09 9.68
N ASP A 53 15.42 -8.94 9.01
CA ASP A 53 16.33 -8.44 7.97
C ASP A 53 17.22 -7.33 8.55
N ALA A 54 18.52 -7.41 8.26
CA ALA A 54 19.51 -6.41 8.67
C ALA A 54 19.64 -5.27 7.66
N ASN A 55 19.13 -5.45 6.44
CA ASN A 55 19.26 -4.47 5.38
C ASN A 55 18.10 -3.48 5.41
N MET A 56 18.44 -2.20 5.45
CA MET A 56 17.51 -1.12 5.13
C MET A 56 17.22 -1.16 3.63
N ARG A 57 15.95 -0.99 3.28
CA ARG A 57 15.48 -1.00 1.90
C ARG A 57 14.65 0.25 1.62
N GLU A 58 14.67 0.70 0.39
CA GLU A 58 13.72 1.69 -0.08
C GLU A 58 12.30 1.11 -0.12
N GLY A 59 11.32 1.93 0.23
CA GLY A 59 9.93 1.57 0.25
C GLY A 59 9.02 2.78 0.13
N VAL A 60 7.71 2.53 0.21
CA VAL A 60 6.68 3.57 0.11
C VAL A 60 5.70 3.40 1.24
N SER A 61 5.59 4.40 2.11
CA SER A 61 4.55 4.46 3.13
C SER A 61 3.24 4.93 2.50
N VAL A 62 2.14 4.25 2.81
CA VAL A 62 0.81 4.58 2.27
C VAL A 62 -0.11 4.96 3.42
N TYR A 63 -0.49 6.24 3.47
CA TYR A 63 -1.38 6.80 4.47
C TYR A 63 -2.79 6.97 3.92
N LEU A 64 -3.80 6.72 4.76
CA LEU A 64 -5.18 7.15 4.53
C LEU A 64 -5.31 8.61 4.90
N LEU A 65 -6.03 9.35 4.06
CA LEU A 65 -6.41 10.72 4.35
C LEU A 65 -7.87 10.79 4.82
N ASP A 66 -8.16 11.72 5.72
CA ASP A 66 -9.53 12.10 6.05
C ASP A 66 -10.13 13.03 4.97
N LEU A 67 -11.31 13.58 5.25
CA LEU A 67 -12.01 14.50 4.35
C LEU A 67 -11.35 15.89 4.28
N GLY A 68 -10.53 16.26 5.27
CA GLY A 68 -9.75 17.49 5.30
C GLY A 68 -8.43 17.38 4.54
N GLY A 69 -8.00 16.15 4.21
CA GLY A 69 -6.74 15.86 3.56
C GLY A 69 -5.60 15.56 4.55
N ASP A 70 -5.91 15.44 5.84
CA ASP A 70 -4.95 15.11 6.87
C ASP A 70 -4.78 13.59 7.00
N ARG A 71 -3.59 13.16 7.44
CA ARG A 71 -3.30 11.73 7.65
C ARG A 71 -4.12 11.19 8.82
N ASP A 72 -5.07 10.32 8.51
CA ASP A 72 -5.97 9.67 9.48
C ASP A 72 -5.46 8.28 9.90
N GLY A 73 -4.65 7.63 9.05
CA GLY A 73 -4.12 6.31 9.36
C GLY A 73 -3.05 5.82 8.41
N LEU A 74 -2.36 4.75 8.79
CA LEU A 74 -1.34 4.09 7.97
C LEU A 74 -1.89 2.75 7.47
N ILE A 75 -1.96 2.55 6.15
CA ILE A 75 -2.24 1.24 5.55
C ILE A 75 -1.03 0.33 5.75
N GLY A 76 0.16 0.85 5.45
CA GLY A 76 1.42 0.17 5.68
C GLY A 76 2.57 0.70 4.84
N HIS A 77 3.71 0.04 4.99
CA HIS A 77 4.93 0.30 4.24
C HIS A 77 5.09 -0.76 3.15
N CYS A 78 5.15 -0.32 1.90
CA CYS A 78 5.32 -1.16 0.75
C CYS A 78 6.80 -1.29 0.41
N TRP A 79 7.30 -2.51 0.27
CA TRP A 79 8.56 -2.76 -0.42
C TRP A 79 8.24 -3.11 -1.87
N LEU A 80 8.91 -2.42 -2.79
CA LEU A 80 8.61 -2.41 -4.22
C LEU A 80 9.82 -2.81 -5.08
N ASP A 81 10.80 -3.52 -4.51
CA ASP A 81 12.01 -3.96 -5.23
C ASP A 81 12.74 -2.81 -5.96
N GLY A 82 12.82 -1.63 -5.32
CA GLY A 82 13.48 -0.43 -5.88
C GLY A 82 12.67 0.32 -6.95
N GLN A 83 11.40 -0.02 -7.18
CA GLN A 83 10.57 0.66 -8.19
C GLN A 83 10.00 2.02 -7.72
N GLY A 84 10.04 2.30 -6.42
CA GLY A 84 9.61 3.58 -5.83
C GLY A 84 8.11 3.91 -5.94
N GLN A 85 7.74 5.09 -5.46
CA GLN A 85 6.35 5.58 -5.41
C GLN A 85 5.65 5.64 -6.77
N ASP A 86 6.33 6.05 -7.84
CA ASP A 86 5.67 6.27 -9.14
C ASP A 86 5.17 4.96 -9.76
N ALA A 87 5.90 3.86 -9.57
CA ALA A 87 5.46 2.54 -9.99
C ALA A 87 4.17 2.13 -9.26
N LEU A 88 4.09 2.36 -7.95
CA LEU A 88 2.90 2.08 -7.16
C LEU A 88 1.74 2.99 -7.59
N ARG A 89 1.99 4.28 -7.83
CA ARG A 89 0.99 5.23 -8.33
C ARG A 89 0.37 4.77 -9.64
N HIS A 90 1.20 4.35 -10.60
CA HIS A 90 0.71 3.79 -11.88
C HIS A 90 -0.05 2.48 -11.69
N ALA A 91 0.42 1.60 -10.81
CA ALA A 91 -0.30 0.35 -10.50
C ALA A 91 -1.67 0.61 -9.86
N LEU A 92 -1.77 1.58 -8.95
CA LEU A 92 -3.02 2.00 -8.33
C LEU A 92 -3.99 2.58 -9.36
N ALA A 93 -3.53 3.45 -10.26
CA ALA A 93 -4.35 4.04 -11.32
C ALA A 93 -4.95 2.97 -12.24
N ARG A 94 -4.18 1.93 -12.58
CA ARG A 94 -4.67 0.80 -13.41
C ARG A 94 -5.63 -0.14 -12.68
N ASN A 95 -5.60 -0.17 -11.35
CA ASN A 95 -6.42 -1.05 -10.52
C ASN A 95 -7.49 -0.26 -9.74
N GLN A 96 -7.93 0.88 -10.26
CA GLN A 96 -9.08 1.57 -9.68
C GLN A 96 -10.26 0.61 -9.64
N LEU A 97 -10.73 0.29 -8.44
CA LEU A 97 -12.00 -0.37 -8.27
C LEU A 97 -13.06 0.60 -8.81
N PRO A 98 -14.03 0.13 -9.62
CA PRO A 98 -15.16 0.97 -9.96
C PRO A 98 -15.72 1.50 -8.64
N ALA A 99 -15.85 2.82 -8.53
CA ALA A 99 -16.60 3.42 -7.44
C ALA A 99 -17.93 2.69 -7.46
N HIS A 100 -18.21 1.90 -6.42
CA HIS A 100 -19.53 1.30 -6.31
C HIS A 100 -20.47 2.49 -6.23
N ASP A 101 -21.22 2.75 -7.31
CA ASP A 101 -22.23 3.79 -7.34
C ASP A 101 -23.14 3.56 -6.13
N ALA A 102 -22.88 4.30 -5.05
CA ALA A 102 -23.77 4.43 -3.91
C ALA A 102 -24.95 5.36 -4.30
N ALA A 103 -25.49 5.14 -5.49
CA ALA A 103 -26.64 5.81 -6.07
C ALA A 103 -27.61 4.73 -6.54
N GLY A 104 -28.46 4.23 -5.65
CA GLY A 104 -29.50 3.30 -6.06
C GLY A 104 -30.15 2.45 -4.98
N ARG A 105 -30.58 3.03 -3.86
CA ARG A 105 -31.77 2.51 -3.15
C ARG A 105 -32.44 3.59 -2.31
N ALA A 106 -33.10 4.49 -3.02
CA ALA A 106 -34.32 5.12 -2.52
C ALA A 106 -35.48 4.46 -3.26
N ALA A 107 -36.27 3.66 -2.53
CA ALA A 107 -37.65 3.30 -2.84
C ALA A 107 -38.26 2.72 -1.55
#